data_AF-A0A927ZMV0-F1
#
_entry.id   AF-A0A927ZMV0-F1
#
_cell.length_a   1.000
_cell.length_b   1.000
_cell.length_c   1.000
_cell.angle_alpha   90.00
_cell.angle_beta   90.00
_cell.angle_gamma   90.00
#
_symmetry.space_group_name_H-M   'P 1'
#
loop_
_entity.id
_entity.type
_entity.pdbx_description
1 polymer ?
#
loop_
_entity_poly.entity_id
_entity_poly.type
_entity_poly.pdbx_seq_one_letter_code
_entity_poly.pdbx_strand_id
1 'polypeptide(L)'
;MSYLPSRAFVILICERKGDLGMYYLLSILAGSIIAVMIAVNGVLSLHYSVYLATVIIHIVGLAIITLILIHHRENPMPWKNKQLPLFLYSGGLVGVATTIFNNLAYGRISMSAILAAVLLGQSVASMIIDHFGWLDMPHQPFNKKKVIGLSFIILGILLILII
;
A
#
# COMPACT_ATOMS: atom_id res chain seq x y z
N MET A 1 -14.22 -11.18 23.65
CA MET A 1 -15.27 -10.83 22.68
C MET A 1 -15.83 -9.48 23.08
N SER A 2 -15.41 -8.39 22.45
CA SER A 2 -15.96 -7.05 22.70
C SER A 2 -16.00 -6.34 21.36
N TYR A 3 -17.08 -6.63 20.62
CA TYR A 3 -17.48 -5.88 19.45
C TYR A 3 -17.64 -4.41 19.87
N LEU A 4 -16.77 -3.54 19.36
CA LEU A 4 -16.99 -2.10 19.46
C LEU A 4 -18.32 -1.78 18.74
N PRO A 5 -19.27 -1.10 19.40
CA PRO A 5 -20.59 -0.92 18.84
C PRO A 5 -20.52 0.08 17.69
N SER A 6 -21.16 -0.25 16.56
CA SER A 6 -21.20 0.55 15.32
C SER A 6 -21.56 2.05 15.51
N ARG A 7 -22.10 2.44 16.68
CA ARG A 7 -22.42 3.83 17.00
C ARG A 7 -21.20 4.69 17.31
N ALA A 8 -20.11 4.14 17.85
CA ALA A 8 -18.88 4.90 18.12
C ALA A 8 -18.15 5.32 16.82
N PHE A 9 -18.24 4.48 15.78
CA PHE A 9 -17.64 4.76 14.46
C PHE A 9 -18.35 5.90 13.71
N VAL A 10 -19.69 5.98 13.81
CA VAL A 10 -20.47 7.05 13.17
C VAL A 10 -20.20 8.41 13.83
N ILE A 11 -19.99 8.45 15.14
CA ILE A 11 -19.63 9.67 15.88
C ILE A 11 -18.22 10.16 15.46
N LEU A 12 -17.26 9.25 15.28
CA LEU A 12 -15.90 9.55 14.79
C LEU A 12 -15.86 10.10 13.35
N ILE A 13 -16.81 9.73 12.48
CA ILE A 13 -16.92 10.29 11.12
C ILE A 13 -17.49 11.71 11.15
N CYS A 14 -18.36 12.03 12.13
CA CYS A 14 -19.02 13.32 12.23
C CYS A 14 -18.06 14.45 12.69
N GLU A 15 -17.07 14.15 13.54
CA GLU A 15 -15.97 15.07 13.90
C GLU A 15 -14.95 15.28 12.75
N ARG A 16 -14.95 14.44 11.70
CA ARG A 16 -13.84 14.26 10.74
C ARG A 16 -13.88 15.14 9.47
N LYS A 17 -14.86 16.03 9.30
CA LYS A 17 -14.99 16.82 8.05
C LYS A 17 -13.81 17.76 7.79
N GLY A 18 -13.15 18.28 8.84
CA GLY A 18 -11.93 19.08 8.72
C GLY A 18 -10.68 18.27 8.36
N ASP A 19 -10.61 17.01 8.77
CA ASP A 19 -9.44 16.14 8.58
C ASP A 19 -9.47 15.35 7.27
N LEU A 20 -10.62 15.29 6.59
CA LEU A 20 -10.78 14.48 5.38
C LEU A 20 -9.84 14.95 4.25
N GLY A 21 -9.66 16.28 4.11
CA GLY A 21 -8.71 16.86 3.16
C GLY A 21 -7.27 16.48 3.45
N MET A 22 -6.88 16.43 4.72
CA MET A 22 -5.55 16.00 5.15
C MET A 22 -5.27 14.54 4.77
N TYR A 23 -6.23 13.63 4.98
CA TYR A 23 -6.04 12.21 4.62
C TYR A 23 -5.91 11.99 3.11
N TYR A 24 -6.66 12.73 2.29
CA TYR A 24 -6.47 12.71 0.84
C TYR A 24 -5.09 13.23 0.44
N LEU A 25 -4.65 14.35 1.03
CA LEU A 25 -3.32 14.90 0.76
C LEU A 25 -2.21 13.91 1.14
N LEU A 26 -2.28 13.29 2.32
CA LEU A 26 -1.32 12.26 2.75
C LEU A 26 -1.30 11.07 1.78
N SER A 27 -2.47 10.65 1.27
CA SER A 27 -2.57 9.55 0.30
C SER A 27 -1.95 9.91 -1.06
N ILE A 28 -2.13 11.15 -1.51
CA ILE A 28 -1.49 11.66 -2.74
C ILE A 28 0.03 11.69 -2.57
N LEU A 29 0.52 12.21 -1.43
CA LEU A 29 1.95 12.24 -1.11
C LEU A 29 2.54 10.83 -1.03
N ALA A 30 1.81 9.87 -0.43
CA ALA A 30 2.21 8.48 -0.41
C ALA A 30 2.36 7.91 -1.84
N GLY A 31 1.41 8.22 -2.73
CA GLY A 31 1.50 7.85 -4.15
C GLY A 31 2.74 8.41 -4.85
N SER A 32 3.06 9.69 -4.60
CA SER A 32 4.28 10.31 -5.12
C SER A 32 5.55 9.65 -4.58
N ILE A 33 5.59 9.31 -3.29
CA ILE A 33 6.71 8.63 -2.66
C ILE A 33 6.88 7.21 -3.23
N ILE A 34 5.79 6.49 -3.51
CA ILE A 34 5.82 5.18 -4.17
C ILE A 34 6.52 5.27 -5.54
N ALA A 35 6.25 6.33 -6.31
CA ALA A 35 6.91 6.52 -7.60
C ALA A 35 8.43 6.70 -7.45
N VAL A 36 8.86 7.55 -6.50
CA VAL A 36 10.29 7.73 -6.18
C VAL A 36 10.91 6.42 -5.69
N MET A 37 10.22 5.70 -4.81
CA MET A 37 10.65 4.41 -4.29
C MET A 37 10.92 3.41 -5.42
N ILE A 38 9.98 3.25 -6.36
CA ILE A 38 10.16 2.32 -7.48
C ILE A 38 11.34 2.73 -8.35
N ALA A 39 11.52 4.03 -8.63
CA ALA A 39 12.64 4.52 -9.42
C ALA A 39 13.99 4.26 -8.74
N VAL A 40 14.14 4.65 -7.47
CA VAL A 40 15.39 4.46 -6.71
C VAL A 40 15.71 2.97 -6.55
N ASN A 41 14.73 2.15 -6.20
CA ASN A 41 14.90 0.70 -6.05
C ASN A 41 15.28 0.03 -7.38
N GLY A 42 14.67 0.47 -8.47
CA GLY A 42 14.95 -0.01 -9.81
C GLY A 42 16.36 0.35 -10.28
N VAL A 43 16.84 1.57 -10.02
CA VAL A 43 18.24 1.93 -10.30
C VAL A 43 19.19 1.04 -9.52
N LEU A 44 18.92 0.78 -8.24
CA LEU A 44 19.75 -0.11 -7.43
C LEU A 44 19.76 -1.55 -7.98
N SER A 45 18.62 -2.05 -8.49
CA SER A 45 18.55 -3.39 -9.08
C SER A 45 19.34 -3.53 -10.39
N LEU A 46 19.50 -2.45 -11.15
CA LEU A 46 20.34 -2.42 -12.37
C LEU A 46 21.85 -2.46 -12.06
N HIS A 47 22.28 -1.88 -10.94
CA HIS A 47 23.70 -1.90 -10.53
C HIS A 47 24.12 -3.21 -9.85
N TYR A 48 23.16 -3.91 -9.25
CA TYR A 48 23.38 -5.19 -8.59
C TYR A 48 22.56 -6.28 -9.29
N SER A 49 21.82 -7.06 -8.51
CA SER A 49 20.80 -7.98 -9.01
C SER A 49 19.48 -7.67 -8.32
N VAL A 50 18.37 -8.09 -8.94
CA VAL A 50 17.02 -7.89 -8.38
C VAL A 50 16.93 -8.37 -6.93
N TYR A 51 17.45 -9.58 -6.65
CA TYR A 51 17.37 -10.17 -5.31
C TYR A 51 18.31 -9.48 -4.32
N LEU A 52 19.57 -9.20 -4.70
CA LEU A 52 20.52 -8.54 -3.80
C LEU A 52 20.08 -7.11 -3.47
N ALA A 53 19.63 -6.35 -4.47
CA ALA A 53 19.07 -5.01 -4.27
C ALA A 53 17.86 -5.05 -3.33
N THR A 54 16.96 -6.03 -3.50
CA THR A 54 15.78 -6.18 -2.63
C THR A 54 16.18 -6.41 -1.17
N VAL A 55 17.20 -7.24 -0.91
CA VAL A 55 17.74 -7.43 0.45
C VAL A 55 18.26 -6.12 1.02
N ILE A 56 19.07 -5.38 0.26
CA ILE A 56 19.62 -4.09 0.69
C ILE A 56 18.51 -3.09 1.03
N ILE A 57 17.50 -2.95 0.15
CA ILE A 57 16.35 -2.05 0.35
C ILE A 57 15.63 -2.36 1.67
N HIS A 58 15.37 -3.64 1.94
CA HIS A 58 14.65 -4.05 3.15
C HIS A 58 15.51 -3.93 4.42
N ILE A 59 16.81 -4.18 4.34
CA ILE A 59 17.74 -3.96 5.48
C ILE A 59 17.77 -2.47 5.84
N VAL A 60 17.91 -1.58 4.86
CA VAL A 60 17.92 -0.13 5.08
C VAL A 60 16.58 0.33 5.66
N GLY A 61 15.46 -0.14 5.09
CA GLY A 61 14.13 0.17 5.62
C GLY A 61 13.93 -0.31 7.06
N LEU A 62 14.37 -1.54 7.38
CA LEU A 62 14.31 -2.11 8.72
C LEU A 62 15.14 -1.31 9.72
N ALA A 63 16.34 -0.89 9.34
CA ALA A 63 17.19 -0.07 10.19
C ALA A 63 16.54 1.28 10.52
N ILE A 64 15.98 1.96 9.52
CA ILE A 64 15.32 3.26 9.69
C ILE A 64 14.08 3.13 10.59
N ILE A 65 13.19 2.17 10.34
CA ILE A 65 11.97 2.02 11.15
C ILE A 65 12.29 1.61 12.59
N THR A 66 13.36 0.84 12.80
CA THR A 66 13.82 0.46 14.15
C THR A 66 14.35 1.68 14.90
N LEU A 67 15.07 2.59 14.23
CA LEU A 67 15.51 3.85 14.84
C LEU A 67 14.32 4.73 15.23
N ILE A 68 13.30 4.81 14.38
CA ILE A 68 12.04 5.54 14.66
C ILE A 68 11.33 4.93 15.87
N LEU A 69 11.21 3.60 15.94
CA LEU A 69 10.61 2.89 17.08
C LEU A 69 11.32 3.24 18.40
N ILE A 70 12.66 3.23 18.40
CA ILE A 70 13.47 3.60 19.57
C ILE A 70 13.25 5.07 19.95
N HIS A 71 13.20 5.97 18.96
CA HIS A 71 12.98 7.40 19.17
C HIS A 71 11.62 7.67 19.84
N HIS A 72 10.56 7.01 19.38
CA HIS A 72 9.22 7.11 19.96
C HIS A 72 9.02 6.28 21.24
N ARG A 73 10.04 5.52 21.66
CA ARG A 73 10.00 4.63 22.82
C ARG A 73 8.83 3.64 22.79
N GLU A 74 8.47 3.19 21.59
CA GLU A 74 7.42 2.20 21.42
C GLU A 74 7.90 0.84 21.95
N ASN A 75 7.00 0.10 22.60
CA ASN A 75 7.35 -1.18 23.20
C ASN A 75 7.58 -2.24 22.11
N PRO A 76 8.80 -2.81 22.00
CA PRO A 76 9.12 -3.80 20.96
C PRO A 76 8.51 -5.18 21.23
N MET A 77 7.77 -5.40 22.33
CA MET A 77 7.12 -6.68 22.63
C MET A 77 5.67 -6.73 22.15
N PRO A 78 5.40 -7.24 20.93
CA PRO A 78 4.03 -7.39 20.41
C PRO A 78 3.22 -8.45 21.18
N TRP A 79 3.88 -9.38 21.89
CA TRP A 79 3.23 -10.54 22.50
C TRP A 79 2.52 -10.29 23.83
N LYS A 80 2.62 -9.07 24.41
CA LYS A 80 1.93 -8.72 25.65
C LYS A 80 0.43 -8.46 25.47
N ASN A 81 0.00 -8.12 24.26
CA ASN A 81 -1.40 -7.92 23.92
C ASN A 81 -1.83 -9.03 22.96
N LYS A 82 -2.90 -9.77 23.31
CA LYS A 82 -3.65 -10.77 22.52
C LYS A 82 -2.99 -11.26 21.23
N GLN A 83 -2.75 -12.57 21.12
CA GLN A 83 -2.25 -13.21 19.88
C GLN A 83 -3.06 -12.77 18.66
N LEU A 84 -2.53 -11.83 17.87
CA LEU A 84 -3.07 -11.48 16.56
C LEU A 84 -2.87 -12.69 15.62
N PRO A 85 -3.76 -12.89 14.62
CA PRO A 85 -3.57 -13.94 13.64
C PRO A 85 -2.23 -13.77 12.91
N LEU A 86 -1.45 -14.86 12.83
CA LEU A 86 -0.08 -14.85 12.31
C LEU A 86 0.02 -14.28 10.89
N PHE A 87 -1.04 -14.41 10.09
CA PHE A 87 -1.10 -13.85 8.74
C PHE A 87 -0.95 -12.33 8.70
N LEU A 88 -1.35 -11.58 9.74
CA LEU A 88 -1.16 -10.11 9.75
C LEU A 88 0.32 -9.70 9.76
N TYR A 89 1.20 -10.57 10.25
CA TYR A 89 2.65 -10.34 10.21
C TYR A 89 3.27 -10.65 8.84
N SER A 90 2.51 -11.19 7.87
CA SER A 90 3.00 -11.44 6.52
C SER A 90 3.12 -10.18 5.65
N GLY A 91 2.82 -8.99 6.18
CA GLY A 91 2.97 -7.73 5.45
C GLY A 91 4.38 -7.51 4.90
N GLY A 92 5.42 -7.96 5.61
CA GLY A 92 6.79 -7.93 5.11
C GLY A 92 7.01 -8.77 3.85
N LEU A 93 6.34 -9.93 3.75
CA LEU A 93 6.39 -10.77 2.55
C LEU A 93 5.75 -10.07 1.35
N VAL A 94 4.62 -9.38 1.58
CA VAL A 94 3.95 -8.58 0.54
C VAL A 94 4.85 -7.43 0.07
N GLY A 95 5.56 -6.77 0.99
CA GLY A 95 6.56 -5.75 0.67
C GLY A 95 7.68 -6.28 -0.22
N VAL A 96 8.29 -7.40 0.17
CA VAL A 96 9.36 -8.05 -0.60
C VAL A 96 8.88 -8.44 -2.00
N ALA A 97 7.71 -9.08 -2.10
CA ALA A 97 7.14 -9.47 -3.39
C ALA A 97 6.89 -8.25 -4.29
N THR A 98 6.35 -7.17 -3.73
CA THR A 98 6.10 -5.91 -4.45
C THR A 98 7.40 -5.32 -4.98
N THR A 99 8.47 -5.27 -4.18
CA THR A 99 9.78 -4.77 -4.61
C THR A 99 10.37 -5.64 -5.71
N ILE A 100 10.30 -6.98 -5.60
CA ILE A 100 10.81 -7.89 -6.64
C ILE A 100 10.09 -7.67 -7.96
N PHE A 101 8.75 -7.64 -7.96
CA PHE A 101 7.96 -7.47 -9.19
C PHE A 101 8.23 -6.13 -9.87
N ASN A 102 8.30 -5.04 -9.09
CA ASN A 102 8.64 -3.73 -9.62
C ASN A 102 10.07 -3.69 -10.20
N ASN A 103 11.04 -4.27 -9.49
CA ASN A 103 12.44 -4.32 -9.94
C ASN A 103 12.64 -5.20 -11.18
N LEU A 104 11.83 -6.25 -11.36
CA LEU A 104 11.83 -7.09 -12.57
C LEU A 104 11.26 -6.33 -13.78
N ALA A 105 10.26 -5.50 -13.57
CA ALA A 105 9.66 -4.67 -14.62
C ALA A 105 10.54 -3.46 -14.96
N TYR A 106 11.27 -2.94 -13.98
CA TYR A 106 12.16 -1.79 -14.15
C TYR A 106 13.23 -2.05 -15.22
N GLY A 107 13.42 -1.08 -16.11
CA GLY A 107 14.32 -1.19 -17.26
C GLY A 107 13.79 -2.04 -18.42
N ARG A 108 12.65 -2.73 -18.27
CA ARG A 108 11.99 -3.50 -19.34
C ARG A 108 10.81 -2.77 -19.97
N ILE A 109 10.10 -1.99 -19.17
CA ILE A 109 9.00 -1.13 -19.60
C ILE A 109 9.20 0.29 -19.05
N SER A 110 8.47 1.26 -19.60
CA SER A 110 8.58 2.66 -19.16
C SER A 110 8.13 2.82 -17.70
N MET A 111 8.69 3.82 -17.00
CA MET A 111 8.34 4.12 -15.61
C MET A 111 6.83 4.41 -15.46
N SER A 112 6.26 5.14 -16.42
CA SER A 112 4.83 5.43 -16.48
C SER A 112 3.99 4.15 -16.62
N ALA A 113 4.44 3.19 -17.42
CA ALA A 113 3.76 1.89 -17.57
C ALA A 113 3.78 1.06 -16.28
N ILE A 114 4.89 1.07 -15.53
CA ILE A 114 4.98 0.39 -14.22
C ILE A 114 3.97 0.99 -13.25
N LEU A 115 3.96 2.32 -13.10
CA LEU A 115 3.04 3.00 -12.17
C LEU A 115 1.58 2.79 -12.55
N ALA A 116 1.28 2.84 -13.85
CA ALA A 116 -0.04 2.56 -14.37
C ALA A 116 -0.50 1.14 -14.02
N ALA A 117 0.33 0.13 -14.28
CA ALA A 117 0.02 -1.27 -13.95
C ALA A 117 -0.13 -1.50 -12.44
N VAL A 118 0.74 -0.89 -11.62
CA VAL A 118 0.65 -0.94 -10.14
C VAL A 118 -0.67 -0.33 -9.67
N LEU A 119 -1.03 0.85 -10.17
CA LEU A 119 -2.27 1.52 -9.81
C LEU A 119 -3.51 0.69 -10.16
N LEU A 120 -3.51 0.00 -11.32
CA LEU A 120 -4.58 -0.93 -11.69
C LEU A 120 -4.69 -2.07 -10.68
N GLY A 121 -3.56 -2.73 -10.38
CA GLY A 121 -3.52 -3.82 -9.41
C GLY A 121 -4.00 -3.39 -8.03
N GLN A 122 -3.56 -2.23 -7.55
CA GLN A 122 -4.00 -1.63 -6.28
C GLN A 122 -5.51 -1.33 -6.30
N SER A 123 -6.04 -0.79 -7.40
CA SER A 123 -7.46 -0.46 -7.53
C SER A 123 -8.34 -1.72 -7.52
N VAL A 124 -7.95 -2.76 -8.26
CA VAL A 124 -8.66 -4.04 -8.30
C VAL A 124 -8.60 -4.72 -6.93
N ALA A 125 -7.42 -4.82 -6.32
CA ALA A 125 -7.25 -5.42 -5.00
C ALA A 125 -8.06 -4.68 -3.92
N SER A 126 -8.07 -3.34 -3.96
CA SER A 126 -8.88 -2.53 -3.04
C SER A 126 -10.37 -2.83 -3.17
N MET A 127 -10.89 -2.98 -4.39
CA MET A 127 -12.31 -3.32 -4.57
C MET A 127 -12.67 -4.70 -4.02
N ILE A 128 -11.77 -5.67 -4.16
CA ILE A 128 -11.97 -7.02 -3.61
C ILE A 128 -11.98 -6.95 -2.08
N ILE A 129 -10.99 -6.27 -1.48
CA ILE A 129 -10.90 -6.11 -0.02
C ILE A 129 -12.12 -5.38 0.53
N ASP A 130 -12.52 -4.27 -0.09
CA ASP A 130 -13.71 -3.48 0.28
C ASP A 130 -14.99 -4.31 0.20
N HIS A 131 -15.13 -5.12 -0.85
CA HIS A 131 -16.33 -5.90 -1.11
C HIS A 131 -16.50 -7.03 -0.09
N PHE A 132 -15.44 -7.75 0.23
CA PHE A 132 -15.50 -8.86 1.19
C PHE A 132 -15.31 -8.42 2.65
N GLY A 133 -14.95 -7.15 2.90
CA GLY A 133 -14.64 -6.65 4.25
C GLY A 133 -13.43 -7.35 4.87
N TRP A 134 -12.44 -7.72 4.06
CA TRP A 134 -11.21 -8.35 4.56
C TRP A 134 -10.42 -7.38 5.46
N LEU A 135 -9.59 -7.92 6.38
CA LEU A 135 -8.73 -7.15 7.28
C LEU A 135 -9.50 -6.22 8.25
N ASP A 136 -10.64 -6.68 8.77
CA ASP A 136 -11.53 -5.91 9.66
C ASP A 136 -12.05 -4.58 9.05
N MET A 137 -12.03 -4.46 7.72
CA MET A 137 -12.63 -3.32 7.04
C MET A 137 -14.16 -3.40 7.05
N PRO A 138 -14.87 -2.28 7.19
CA PRO A 138 -16.33 -2.25 7.07
C PRO A 138 -16.72 -2.70 5.65
N HIS A 139 -17.53 -3.75 5.57
CA HIS A 139 -18.02 -4.28 4.30
C HIS A 139 -18.70 -3.15 3.51
N GLN A 140 -18.14 -2.82 2.35
CA GLN A 140 -18.74 -1.88 1.43
C GLN A 140 -19.45 -2.63 0.30
N PRO A 141 -20.79 -2.54 0.20
CA PRO A 141 -21.51 -3.22 -0.86
C PRO A 141 -21.01 -2.76 -2.23
N PHE A 142 -21.00 -3.71 -3.17
CA PHE A 142 -20.54 -3.45 -4.52
C PHE A 142 -21.34 -2.30 -5.15
N ASN A 143 -20.65 -1.24 -5.53
CA ASN A 143 -21.26 -0.04 -6.08
C ASN A 143 -20.91 0.09 -7.57
N LYS A 144 -21.92 0.17 -8.43
CA LYS A 144 -21.75 0.35 -9.88
C LYS A 144 -20.90 1.59 -10.23
N LYS A 145 -20.89 2.63 -9.38
CA LYS A 145 -20.04 3.80 -9.55
C LYS A 145 -18.54 3.48 -9.42
N LYS A 146 -18.15 2.54 -8.56
CA LYS A 146 -16.75 2.09 -8.44
C LYS A 146 -16.30 1.43 -9.75
N VAL A 147 -17.15 0.60 -10.36
CA VAL A 147 -16.86 -0.03 -11.66
C VAL A 147 -16.65 1.01 -12.75
N ILE A 148 -17.51 2.03 -12.82
CA ILE A 148 -17.34 3.14 -13.79
C ILE A 148 -15.98 3.83 -13.58
N GLY A 149 -15.62 4.13 -12.33
CA GLY A 149 -14.31 4.70 -12.00
C GLY A 149 -13.14 3.81 -12.42
N LEU A 150 -13.23 2.50 -12.16
CA LEU A 150 -12.22 1.52 -12.59
C LEU A 150 -12.10 1.48 -14.11
N SER A 151 -13.21 1.55 -14.85
CA SER A 151 -13.19 1.61 -16.31
C SER A 151 -12.43 2.84 -16.81
N PHE A 152 -12.61 4.01 -16.19
CA PHE A 152 -11.82 5.21 -16.53
C PHE A 152 -10.33 5.04 -16.22
N ILE A 153 -9.99 4.40 -15.10
CA ILE A 153 -8.59 4.08 -14.76
C ILE A 153 -7.99 3.16 -15.84
N ILE A 154 -8.69 2.09 -16.21
CA ILE A 154 -8.25 1.14 -17.25
C ILE A 154 -8.05 1.88 -18.58
N LEU A 155 -9.00 2.71 -19.01
CA LEU A 155 -8.88 3.49 -20.24
C LEU A 155 -7.66 4.43 -20.21
N GLY A 156 -7.44 5.14 -19.11
CA GLY A 156 -6.28 6.01 -18.95
C GLY A 156 -4.96 5.25 -19.01
N ILE A 157 -4.90 4.07 -18.39
CA ILE A 157 -3.72 3.19 -18.41
C ILE A 157 -3.46 2.67 -19.81
N LEU A 158 -4.49 2.22 -20.54
CA LEU A 158 -4.34 1.76 -21.92
C LEU A 158 -3.75 2.87 -22.81
N LEU A 159 -4.20 4.11 -22.64
CA LEU A 159 -3.62 5.25 -23.35
C LEU A 159 -2.13 5.45 -23.02
N ILE A 160 -1.77 5.39 -21.73
CA ILE A 160 -0.35 5.50 -21.30
C ILE A 160 0.51 4.37 -21.88
N LEU A 161 -0.04 3.17 -22.05
CA LEU A 161 0.68 2.02 -22.58
C LEU A 161 0.84 2.03 -24.11
N ILE A 162 -0.06 2.70 -24.82
CA ILE A 162 -0.07 2.79 -26.29
C ILE A 162 0.86 3.90 -26.80
N ILE A 163 1.06 4.96 -26.01
CA ILE A 163 1.92 6.11 -26.32
C ILE A 163 3.37 5.79 -26.00
#